data_AF-A0A0K8RD18-F1
#
_entry.id   AF-A0A0K8RD18-F1
#
_cell.length_a   1.000
_cell.length_b   1.000
_cell.length_c   1.000
_cell.angle_alpha   90.00
_cell.angle_beta   90.00
_cell.angle_gamma   90.00
#
_symmetry.space_group_name_H-M   'P 1'
#
loop_
_entity.id
_entity.type
_entity.pdbx_description
1 polymer ?
#
loop_
_entity_poly.entity_id
_entity_poly.type
_entity_poly.pdbx_seq_one_letter_code
_entity_poly.pdbx_strand_id
1 'polypeptide(L)'
;MYSATLIIFIVATAHAGVVYPVLIESRSGNSRGAVQLSKDYVIDLEESSVLGDSLFFSEAGHGVVNHELMNTSDMRNSVYENSEHKASFTITETDVGIEMEGYLNFTHGIEPLRIHDRSGRIPHKIFPLPTPEETIHFEIPVEERSDESLQPKNDIAEPPSVWRPEMYVMIDHVIHKYFKGSRYLQIRYIIRLMNIVNAIFKTVRKPKINLQLVGIGRFKTKEDEHFILEEDNIVSAGESLRAFGQFTKNTTFGRPADFYFMLVGRRLVGRDKNTNKLSPDLYGVAYTGMVCVKGSNVGMSAEIPGLYSRFTTIAHEIGHLLGSVHDGSGPLKHINKHPGASACRSPAKYIMKPTADIGPPFTFSNCSEKQMEFVLKLRGEECWKTQSKFDLFTFNKEVADLRMTPERFCRRLNPEHYYESRMENCVITCRNKVPAGFLFYQINVNNHFAPFGYPCGNNGERCWFGKCINIDDKVSKQPHAGK
;
A
#
# COMPACT_ATOMS: atom_id res chain seq x y z
N MET A 1 22.17 -64.43 -15.50
CA MET A 1 21.41 -63.56 -16.43
C MET A 1 20.72 -62.48 -15.59
N TYR A 2 20.82 -61.24 -16.05
CA TYR A 2 20.82 -60.01 -15.26
C TYR A 2 19.55 -59.73 -14.46
N SER A 3 19.73 -59.37 -13.19
CA SER A 3 18.72 -58.80 -12.30
C SER A 3 18.52 -57.33 -12.66
N ALA A 4 17.40 -56.97 -13.26
CA ALA A 4 17.06 -55.59 -13.60
C ALA A 4 16.54 -54.87 -12.36
N THR A 5 17.38 -54.05 -11.74
CA THR A 5 16.98 -53.15 -10.66
C THR A 5 16.20 -51.98 -11.27
N LEU A 6 14.89 -51.95 -11.05
CA LEU A 6 14.04 -50.81 -11.41
C LEU A 6 14.31 -49.66 -10.42
N ILE A 7 15.17 -48.72 -10.80
CA ILE A 7 15.38 -47.48 -10.04
C ILE A 7 14.24 -46.53 -10.39
N ILE A 8 13.24 -46.45 -9.51
CA ILE A 8 12.22 -45.40 -9.58
C ILE A 8 12.88 -44.09 -9.13
N PHE A 9 13.29 -43.27 -10.08
CA PHE A 9 13.58 -41.87 -9.82
C PHE A 9 12.26 -41.15 -9.51
N ILE A 10 11.98 -40.95 -8.21
CA ILE A 10 11.03 -39.90 -7.80
C ILE A 10 11.73 -38.59 -8.08
N VAL A 11 11.53 -38.05 -9.29
CA VAL A 11 11.81 -36.64 -9.55
C VAL A 11 10.76 -35.86 -8.77
N ALA A 12 11.10 -35.47 -7.55
CA ALA A 12 10.37 -34.42 -6.86
C ALA A 12 10.56 -33.15 -7.70
N THR A 13 9.56 -32.81 -8.49
CA THR A 13 9.51 -31.51 -9.16
C THR A 13 9.50 -30.47 -8.04
N ALA A 14 10.64 -29.80 -7.84
CA ALA A 14 10.69 -28.58 -7.04
C ALA A 14 9.70 -27.61 -7.70
N HIS A 15 8.52 -27.45 -7.09
CA HIS A 15 7.50 -26.57 -7.61
C HIS A 15 8.05 -25.14 -7.54
N ALA A 16 8.36 -24.55 -8.70
CA ALA A 16 8.75 -23.16 -8.81
C ALA A 16 7.70 -22.29 -8.09
N GLY A 17 8.10 -21.64 -6.99
CA GLY A 17 7.21 -20.77 -6.20
C GLY A 17 6.85 -21.25 -4.80
N VAL A 18 7.31 -22.44 -4.35
CA VAL A 18 7.17 -22.83 -2.93
C VAL A 18 8.40 -22.39 -2.13
N VAL A 19 8.18 -21.68 -1.02
CA VAL A 19 9.22 -21.20 -0.11
C VAL A 19 8.94 -21.66 1.33
N TYR A 20 9.95 -21.59 2.18
CA TYR A 20 9.85 -21.92 3.60
C TYR A 20 10.36 -20.72 4.40
N PRO A 21 9.49 -19.75 4.71
CA PRO A 21 9.85 -18.55 5.44
C PRO A 21 10.47 -18.89 6.79
N VAL A 22 11.57 -18.20 7.13
CA VAL A 22 12.23 -18.31 8.43
C VAL A 22 12.30 -16.93 9.05
N LEU A 23 11.78 -16.79 10.26
CA LEU A 23 11.94 -15.58 11.04
C LEU A 23 13.38 -15.48 11.55
N ILE A 24 14.02 -14.36 11.26
CA ILE A 24 15.35 -13.99 11.74
C ILE A 24 15.12 -12.94 12.82
N GLU A 25 15.23 -13.34 14.08
CA GLU A 25 15.14 -12.42 15.20
C GLU A 25 16.34 -11.49 15.26
N SER A 26 16.11 -10.24 15.66
CA SER A 26 17.20 -9.31 15.89
C SER A 26 17.98 -9.66 17.16
N ARG A 27 19.30 -9.46 17.09
CA ARG A 27 20.19 -9.58 18.26
C ARG A 27 20.31 -8.27 19.05
N SER A 28 19.75 -7.17 18.55
CA SER A 28 19.72 -5.85 19.17
C SER A 28 18.26 -5.42 19.38
N GLY A 29 17.94 -4.94 20.57
CA GLY A 29 16.56 -4.73 21.02
C GLY A 29 15.73 -3.68 20.25
N ASN A 30 16.26 -3.10 19.17
CA ASN A 30 15.61 -2.01 18.41
C ASN A 30 15.17 -2.40 16.99
N SER A 31 15.52 -3.57 16.44
CA SER A 31 14.91 -4.05 15.19
C SER A 31 13.97 -5.22 15.42
N ARG A 32 12.89 -5.26 14.61
CA ARG A 32 11.85 -6.30 14.66
C ARG A 32 12.25 -7.58 13.94
N GLY A 33 13.51 -7.69 13.50
CA GLY A 33 14.03 -8.84 12.75
C GLY A 33 13.77 -8.75 11.24
N ALA A 34 13.92 -9.87 10.57
CA ALA A 34 13.71 -10.04 9.13
C ALA A 34 13.04 -11.39 8.85
N VAL A 35 12.42 -11.56 7.69
CA VAL A 35 11.98 -12.87 7.20
C VAL A 35 12.80 -13.26 5.98
N GLN A 36 13.38 -14.45 6.04
CA GLN A 36 14.09 -15.06 4.92
C GLN A 36 13.15 -16.01 4.16
N LEU A 37 12.88 -15.72 2.89
CA LEU A 37 12.12 -16.65 2.01
C LEU A 37 13.05 -17.57 1.22
N SER A 38 14.25 -17.10 0.88
CA SER A 38 15.30 -17.86 0.21
C SER A 38 16.69 -17.34 0.61
N LYS A 39 17.77 -18.01 0.17
CA LYS A 39 19.14 -17.55 0.47
C LYS A 39 19.40 -16.10 0.01
N ASP A 40 18.72 -15.68 -1.06
CA ASP A 40 18.92 -14.38 -1.70
C ASP A 40 17.74 -13.42 -1.53
N TYR A 41 16.68 -13.83 -0.81
CA TYR A 41 15.49 -13.01 -0.60
C TYR A 41 15.16 -12.93 0.89
N VAL A 42 15.56 -11.82 1.49
CA VAL A 42 15.35 -11.46 2.90
C VAL A 42 14.61 -10.14 2.95
N ILE A 43 13.55 -10.07 3.75
CA ILE A 43 12.71 -8.88 3.90
C ILE A 43 12.79 -8.42 5.34
N ASP A 44 13.30 -7.21 5.57
CA ASP A 44 13.33 -6.60 6.90
C ASP A 44 11.92 -6.26 7.37
N LEU A 45 11.66 -6.47 8.67
CA LEU A 45 10.36 -6.24 9.28
C LEU A 45 10.24 -4.79 9.79
N GLU A 46 9.40 -4.01 9.15
CA GLU A 46 9.04 -2.66 9.58
C GLU A 46 7.64 -2.64 10.19
N GLU A 47 7.40 -1.67 11.06
CA GLU A 47 6.07 -1.41 11.58
C GLU A 47 5.19 -0.79 10.49
N SER A 48 3.93 -1.22 10.45
CA SER A 48 2.94 -0.73 9.51
C SER A 48 2.76 0.79 9.61
N SER A 49 3.27 1.51 8.61
CA SER A 49 3.25 2.99 8.57
C SER A 49 1.86 3.58 8.39
N VAL A 50 0.90 2.77 7.93
CA VAL A 50 -0.50 3.18 7.79
C VAL A 50 -1.23 3.24 9.13
N LEU A 51 -0.73 2.63 10.21
CA LEU A 51 -1.43 2.64 11.49
C LEU A 51 -1.20 3.95 12.25
N GLY A 52 -2.26 4.76 12.39
CA GLY A 52 -2.24 5.94 13.26
C GLY A 52 -2.10 5.61 14.75
N ASP A 53 -1.87 6.61 15.59
CA ASP A 53 -1.61 6.47 17.05
C ASP A 53 -2.66 5.59 17.75
N SER A 54 -3.91 5.80 17.36
CA SER A 54 -5.07 5.08 17.86
C SER A 54 -5.95 4.66 16.70
N LEU A 55 -6.43 3.43 16.79
CA LEU A 55 -7.34 2.84 15.81
C LEU A 55 -8.69 2.62 16.50
N PHE A 56 -9.77 3.11 15.90
CA PHE A 56 -11.12 2.81 16.34
C PHE A 56 -11.71 1.66 15.53
N PHE A 57 -12.43 0.77 16.20
CA PHE A 57 -13.29 -0.20 15.54
C PHE A 57 -14.73 0.21 15.74
N SER A 58 -15.46 0.33 14.64
CA SER A 58 -16.87 0.69 14.66
C SER A 58 -17.74 -0.45 14.17
N GLU A 59 -18.84 -0.63 14.86
CA GLU A 59 -19.87 -1.58 14.48
C GLU A 59 -21.19 -0.84 14.36
N ALA A 60 -21.73 -0.82 13.14
CA ALA A 60 -23.06 -0.29 12.89
C ALA A 60 -24.10 -1.40 13.06
N GLY A 61 -25.17 -1.09 13.79
CA GLY A 61 -26.29 -2.00 14.01
C GLY A 61 -27.54 -1.25 14.43
N HIS A 62 -28.69 -1.56 13.82
CA HIS A 62 -30.00 -0.97 14.19
C HIS A 62 -30.01 0.58 14.22
N GLY A 63 -29.31 1.22 13.28
CA GLY A 63 -29.24 2.69 13.19
C GLY A 63 -28.31 3.38 14.19
N VAL A 64 -27.58 2.61 15.01
CA VAL A 64 -26.56 3.12 15.94
C VAL A 64 -25.18 2.63 15.50
N VAL A 65 -24.18 3.49 15.61
CA VAL A 65 -22.77 3.13 15.39
C VAL A 65 -22.03 3.15 16.71
N ASN A 66 -21.57 1.97 17.13
CA ASN A 66 -20.79 1.83 18.36
C ASN A 66 -19.30 1.93 18.03
N HIS A 67 -18.59 2.77 18.78
CA HIS A 67 -17.16 3.04 18.58
C HIS A 67 -16.34 2.47 19.74
N GLU A 68 -15.35 1.63 19.43
CA GLU A 68 -14.43 1.06 20.41
C GLU A 68 -13.00 1.45 20.06
N LEU A 69 -12.27 2.02 21.04
CA LEU A 69 -10.83 2.22 20.91
C LEU A 69 -10.12 0.86 20.97
N MET A 70 -9.31 0.57 19.96
CA MET A 70 -8.58 -0.69 19.87
C MET A 70 -7.25 -0.67 20.62
N ASN A 71 -6.92 -1.78 21.29
CA ASN A 71 -5.54 -2.09 21.57
C ASN A 71 -4.85 -2.57 20.28
N THR A 72 -3.91 -1.78 19.76
CA THR A 72 -3.21 -2.07 18.51
C THR A 72 -1.89 -2.82 18.71
N SER A 73 -1.50 -3.14 19.95
CA SER A 73 -0.22 -3.80 20.26
C SER A 73 -0.03 -5.10 19.48
N ASP A 74 -1.06 -5.96 19.47
CA ASP A 74 -1.03 -7.22 18.73
C ASP A 74 -0.89 -6.99 17.22
N MET A 75 -1.57 -5.98 16.68
CA MET A 75 -1.52 -5.67 15.24
C MET A 75 -0.15 -5.13 14.85
N ARG A 76 0.41 -4.21 15.65
CA ARG A 76 1.75 -3.67 15.47
C ARG A 76 2.82 -4.76 15.55
N ASN A 77 2.58 -5.83 16.31
CA ASN A 77 3.49 -6.97 16.47
C ASN A 77 3.16 -8.17 15.58
N SER A 78 2.20 -8.06 14.65
CA SER A 78 1.85 -9.19 13.77
C SER A 78 1.62 -8.81 12.32
N VAL A 79 1.38 -7.54 12.00
CA VAL A 79 1.28 -7.04 10.63
C VAL A 79 2.48 -6.15 10.34
N TYR A 80 3.32 -6.60 9.42
CA TYR A 80 4.58 -5.96 9.07
C TYR A 80 4.49 -5.29 7.70
N GLU A 81 5.27 -4.23 7.52
CA GLU A 81 5.51 -3.58 6.24
C GLU A 81 6.99 -3.79 5.85
N ASN A 82 7.29 -3.64 4.56
CA ASN A 82 8.64 -3.34 4.10
C ASN A 82 8.58 -2.26 3.03
N SER A 83 9.10 -1.08 3.36
CA SER A 83 9.04 0.10 2.50
C SER A 83 9.88 -0.06 1.22
N GLU A 84 10.95 -0.85 1.24
CA GLU A 84 11.80 -1.10 0.06
C GLU A 84 11.04 -1.89 -1.01
N HIS A 85 10.56 -3.08 -0.62
CA HIS A 85 9.88 -4.03 -1.49
C HIS A 85 8.41 -3.71 -1.73
N LYS A 86 7.84 -2.73 -1.00
CA LYS A 86 6.40 -2.43 -1.00
C LYS A 86 5.60 -3.67 -0.60
N ALA A 87 6.09 -4.35 0.44
CA ALA A 87 5.52 -5.59 0.96
C ALA A 87 4.72 -5.33 2.23
N SER A 88 3.72 -6.18 2.49
CA SER A 88 3.10 -6.27 3.80
C SER A 88 2.51 -7.65 4.01
N PHE A 89 2.69 -8.17 5.21
CA PHE A 89 2.27 -9.52 5.55
C PHE A 89 2.02 -9.65 7.04
N THR A 90 1.15 -10.59 7.36
CA THR A 90 0.91 -11.04 8.71
C THR A 90 1.79 -12.24 8.98
N ILE A 91 2.50 -12.23 10.12
CA ILE A 91 3.22 -13.40 10.61
C ILE A 91 2.46 -13.97 11.81
N THR A 92 2.27 -15.28 11.83
CA THR A 92 1.79 -16.03 12.99
C THR A 92 2.80 -17.12 13.30
N GLU A 93 3.40 -17.07 14.49
CA GLU A 93 4.31 -18.12 14.95
C GLU A 93 3.51 -19.35 15.42
N THR A 94 4.05 -20.53 15.12
CA THR A 94 3.48 -21.84 15.48
C THR A 94 4.60 -22.76 15.97
N ASP A 95 4.23 -23.88 16.61
CA ASP A 95 5.20 -24.85 17.12
C ASP A 95 6.10 -25.48 16.05
N VAL A 96 5.68 -25.42 14.77
CA VAL A 96 6.37 -26.01 13.62
C VAL A 96 6.94 -24.97 12.64
N GLY A 97 6.96 -23.69 13.02
CA GLY A 97 7.47 -22.60 12.18
C GLY A 97 6.50 -21.44 12.07
N ILE A 98 6.59 -20.66 11.00
CA ILE A 98 5.78 -19.44 10.84
C ILE A 98 4.75 -19.58 9.71
N GLU A 99 3.53 -19.12 9.94
CA GLU A 99 2.58 -18.80 8.87
C GLU A 99 2.76 -17.35 8.45
N MET A 100 2.76 -17.09 7.14
CA MET A 100 2.98 -15.77 6.56
C MET A 100 1.96 -15.56 5.45
N GLU A 101 1.16 -14.53 5.56
CA GLU A 101 0.07 -14.24 4.61
C GLU A 101 0.11 -12.76 4.23
N GLY A 102 0.10 -12.44 2.93
CA GLY A 102 0.12 -11.07 2.44
C GLY A 102 0.71 -10.96 1.04
N TYR A 103 1.50 -9.91 0.81
CA TYR A 103 2.17 -9.66 -0.45
C TYR A 103 3.63 -9.25 -0.25
N LEU A 104 4.46 -9.62 -1.23
CA LEU A 104 5.90 -9.41 -1.25
C LEU A 104 6.30 -8.15 -2.03
N ASN A 105 5.42 -7.67 -2.90
CA ASN A 105 5.51 -6.43 -3.66
C ASN A 105 4.17 -6.19 -4.39
N PHE A 106 4.10 -5.21 -5.29
CA PHE A 106 2.89 -4.90 -6.07
C PHE A 106 2.40 -6.00 -7.02
N THR A 107 3.17 -7.06 -7.22
CA THR A 107 2.91 -8.09 -8.25
C THR A 107 2.83 -9.50 -7.69
N HIS A 108 3.32 -9.77 -6.47
CA HIS A 108 3.39 -11.12 -5.92
C HIS A 108 2.83 -11.18 -4.50
N GLY A 109 1.93 -12.13 -4.29
CA GLY A 109 1.36 -12.55 -3.01
C GLY A 109 2.14 -13.71 -2.37
N ILE A 110 1.92 -13.93 -1.08
CA ILE A 110 2.39 -15.11 -0.34
C ILE A 110 1.28 -15.62 0.60
N GLU A 111 1.09 -16.93 0.61
CA GLU A 111 0.14 -17.61 1.52
C GLU A 111 0.68 -18.97 1.99
N PRO A 112 0.31 -19.43 3.20
CA PRO A 112 0.71 -20.75 3.68
C PRO A 112 -0.04 -21.86 2.92
N LEU A 113 0.69 -22.84 2.42
CA LEU A 113 0.15 -24.10 1.95
C LEU A 113 -0.11 -24.94 3.20
N ARG A 114 -1.35 -24.96 3.69
CA ARG A 114 -1.80 -25.71 4.90
C ARG A 114 -1.74 -27.22 4.70
N ILE A 115 -0.55 -27.73 4.40
CA ILE A 115 -0.22 -29.11 4.10
C ILE A 115 0.84 -29.50 5.11
N HIS A 116 0.66 -30.66 5.76
CA HIS A 116 1.66 -31.21 6.65
C HIS A 116 2.85 -31.71 5.83
N ASP A 117 3.91 -30.90 5.75
CA ASP A 117 5.19 -31.32 5.22
C ASP A 117 5.96 -32.14 6.27
N ARG A 118 6.69 -33.16 5.81
CA ARG A 118 7.60 -33.98 6.62
C ARG A 118 8.83 -33.20 7.12
N SER A 119 9.03 -31.97 6.66
CA SER A 119 10.18 -31.12 6.99
C SER A 119 10.07 -30.38 8.34
N GLY A 120 8.94 -30.47 9.02
CA GLY A 120 8.71 -29.74 10.28
C GLY A 120 8.72 -28.22 10.10
N ARG A 121 8.42 -27.73 8.89
CA ARG A 121 8.23 -26.32 8.52
C ARG A 121 6.97 -26.16 7.70
N ILE A 122 6.37 -24.97 7.76
CA ILE A 122 5.18 -24.62 6.98
C ILE A 122 5.64 -24.16 5.59
N PRO A 123 5.22 -24.84 4.49
CA PRO A 123 5.49 -24.36 3.14
C PRO A 123 4.55 -23.22 2.74
N HIS A 124 5.03 -22.30 1.91
CA HIS A 124 4.25 -21.15 1.42
C HIS A 124 4.32 -21.07 -0.08
N LYS A 125 3.21 -20.70 -0.69
CA LYS A 125 3.11 -20.45 -2.12
C LYS A 125 3.27 -18.96 -2.38
N ILE A 126 4.22 -18.62 -3.25
CA ILE A 126 4.28 -17.32 -3.91
C ILE A 126 3.40 -17.40 -5.15
N PHE A 127 2.52 -16.42 -5.32
CA PHE A 127 1.59 -16.37 -6.45
C PHE A 127 1.54 -14.96 -7.05
N PRO A 128 1.31 -14.81 -8.36
CA PRO A 128 1.10 -13.49 -8.95
C PRO A 128 -0.22 -12.90 -8.43
N LEU A 129 -0.20 -11.64 -8.02
CA LEU A 129 -1.42 -10.91 -7.71
C LEU A 129 -2.24 -10.73 -8.99
N PRO A 130 -3.57 -10.89 -8.95
CA PRO A 130 -4.40 -10.67 -10.13
C PRO A 130 -4.29 -9.22 -10.59
N THR A 131 -4.08 -9.02 -11.89
CA THR A 131 -4.24 -7.69 -12.49
C THR A 131 -5.73 -7.40 -12.60
N PRO A 132 -6.18 -6.16 -12.33
CA PRO A 132 -7.52 -5.75 -12.74
C PRO A 132 -7.69 -6.06 -14.24
N GLU A 133 -8.78 -6.74 -14.61
CA GLU A 133 -9.21 -6.83 -16.02
C GLU A 133 -9.35 -5.41 -16.60
N GLU A 134 -9.26 -5.21 -17.91
CA GLU A 134 -9.34 -3.87 -18.52
C GLU A 134 -10.67 -3.17 -18.14
N THR A 135 -10.61 -2.14 -17.29
CA THR A 135 -11.77 -1.42 -16.75
C THR A 135 -11.96 -0.03 -17.36
N ILE A 136 -13.21 0.42 -17.43
CA ILE A 136 -13.56 1.81 -17.76
C ILE A 136 -13.91 2.52 -16.45
N HIS A 137 -13.06 3.45 -16.01
CA HIS A 137 -13.42 4.33 -14.89
C HIS A 137 -14.33 5.44 -15.41
N PHE A 138 -15.64 5.25 -15.28
CA PHE A 138 -16.59 6.32 -15.54
C PHE A 138 -16.53 7.33 -14.40
N GLU A 139 -16.26 8.59 -14.73
CA GLU A 139 -16.66 9.70 -13.86
C GLU A 139 -18.19 9.62 -13.73
N ILE A 140 -18.70 9.16 -12.59
CA ILE A 140 -20.08 9.45 -12.26
C ILE A 140 -20.09 10.96 -12.01
N PRO A 141 -20.84 11.77 -12.79
CA PRO A 141 -21.05 13.17 -12.46
C PRO A 141 -21.91 13.18 -11.20
N VAL A 142 -21.26 13.03 -10.05
CA VAL A 142 -21.83 13.34 -8.77
C VAL A 142 -22.26 14.78 -8.88
N GLU A 143 -23.50 15.08 -8.50
CA GLU A 143 -24.00 16.46 -8.43
C GLU A 143 -22.93 17.33 -7.77
N GLU A 144 -22.33 18.18 -8.60
CA GLU A 144 -21.37 19.18 -8.19
C GLU A 144 -22.06 19.98 -7.08
N ARG A 145 -21.74 19.71 -5.81
CA ARG A 145 -22.23 20.54 -4.73
C ARG A 145 -21.57 21.90 -4.89
N SER A 146 -22.32 22.84 -5.45
CA SER A 146 -22.02 24.26 -5.51
C SER A 146 -21.89 24.90 -4.12
N ASP A 147 -22.40 24.25 -3.09
CA ASP A 147 -22.65 24.87 -1.77
C ASP A 147 -21.42 25.07 -0.89
N GLU A 148 -20.25 24.54 -1.26
CA GLU A 148 -19.01 24.87 -0.57
C GLU A 148 -17.94 25.30 -1.56
N SER A 149 -18.21 26.41 -2.27
CA SER A 149 -17.11 27.24 -2.75
C SER A 149 -16.36 27.78 -1.53
N LEU A 150 -15.46 26.97 -0.95
CA LEU A 150 -14.51 27.46 0.03
C LEU A 150 -13.69 28.52 -0.72
N GLN A 151 -13.89 29.78 -0.36
CA GLN A 151 -13.00 30.83 -0.84
C GLN A 151 -11.59 30.47 -0.38
N PRO A 152 -10.56 30.69 -1.23
CA PRO A 152 -9.18 30.46 -0.84
C PRO A 152 -8.93 31.18 0.48
N LYS A 153 -8.66 30.43 1.57
CA LYS A 153 -8.20 31.03 2.82
C LYS A 153 -6.81 31.62 2.56
N ASN A 154 -6.62 32.89 2.95
CA ASN A 154 -5.41 33.71 2.81
C ASN A 154 -4.15 33.00 2.26
N ASP A 155 -3.70 33.44 1.07
CA ASP A 155 -2.65 32.87 0.20
C ASP A 155 -1.22 32.75 0.79
N ILE A 156 -0.99 33.08 2.07
CA ILE A 156 0.36 33.13 2.65
C ILE A 156 0.79 31.78 3.24
N ALA A 157 -0.14 30.98 3.76
CA ALA A 157 0.18 29.71 4.40
C ALA A 157 0.42 28.62 3.34
N GLU A 158 1.56 27.94 3.43
CA GLU A 158 1.91 26.82 2.56
C GLU A 158 1.61 25.48 3.26
N PRO A 159 1.11 24.47 2.52
CA PRO A 159 0.90 23.14 3.08
C PRO A 159 2.17 22.53 3.67
N PRO A 160 2.05 21.61 4.65
CA PRO A 160 3.21 20.96 5.24
C PRO A 160 3.96 20.12 4.19
N SER A 161 5.29 20.05 4.33
CA SER A 161 6.13 19.23 3.44
C SER A 161 5.80 17.73 3.50
N VAL A 162 5.19 17.29 4.60
CA VAL A 162 4.58 15.98 4.77
C VAL A 162 3.13 16.18 5.20
N TRP A 163 2.22 15.56 4.47
CA TRP A 163 0.82 15.46 4.85
C TRP A 163 0.47 14.02 5.24
N ARG A 164 -0.26 13.86 6.36
CA ARG A 164 -0.68 12.58 6.89
C ARG A 164 -2.21 12.54 7.04
N PRO A 165 -2.96 12.37 5.93
CA PRO A 165 -4.41 12.39 5.98
C PRO A 165 -4.93 11.17 6.75
N GLU A 166 -5.82 11.43 7.70
CA GLU A 166 -6.49 10.42 8.51
C GLU A 166 -7.67 9.80 7.73
N MET A 167 -7.72 8.48 7.67
CA MET A 167 -8.73 7.74 6.92
C MET A 167 -9.49 6.75 7.80
N TYR A 168 -10.78 6.64 7.51
CA TYR A 168 -11.68 5.68 8.12
C TYR A 168 -12.19 4.71 7.05
N VAL A 169 -11.81 3.43 7.15
CA VAL A 169 -12.19 2.39 6.17
C VAL A 169 -13.36 1.57 6.69
N MET A 170 -14.40 1.39 5.89
CA MET A 170 -15.57 0.58 6.25
C MET A 170 -15.74 -0.61 5.30
N ILE A 171 -16.23 -1.72 5.81
CA ILE A 171 -16.53 -2.94 5.05
C ILE A 171 -18.02 -3.28 5.12
N ASP A 172 -18.56 -3.67 3.98
CA ASP A 172 -19.94 -4.10 3.84
C ASP A 172 -20.22 -5.49 4.46
N HIS A 173 -21.49 -5.88 4.51
CA HIS A 173 -21.89 -7.16 5.11
C HIS A 173 -21.35 -8.39 4.36
N VAL A 174 -21.07 -8.26 3.05
CA VAL A 174 -20.53 -9.36 2.23
C VAL A 174 -19.07 -9.61 2.59
N ILE A 175 -18.25 -8.57 2.70
CA ILE A 175 -16.87 -8.67 3.19
C ILE A 175 -16.86 -9.13 4.65
N HIS A 176 -17.78 -8.64 5.48
CA HIS A 176 -17.93 -9.12 6.85
C HIS A 176 -18.14 -10.64 6.91
N LYS A 177 -19.06 -11.16 6.08
CA LYS A 177 -19.38 -12.59 5.96
C LYS A 177 -18.22 -13.41 5.40
N TYR A 178 -17.45 -12.89 4.44
CA TYR A 178 -16.24 -13.53 3.91
C TYR A 178 -15.27 -13.90 5.05
N PHE A 179 -15.04 -12.96 5.98
CA PHE A 179 -14.20 -13.18 7.15
C PHE A 179 -14.90 -13.92 8.31
N LYS A 180 -16.09 -14.50 8.07
CA LYS A 180 -16.90 -15.21 9.09
C LYS A 180 -17.16 -14.36 10.33
N GLY A 181 -17.25 -13.04 10.17
CA GLY A 181 -17.41 -12.08 11.25
C GLY A 181 -16.18 -11.88 12.16
N SER A 182 -15.04 -12.51 11.84
CA SER A 182 -13.81 -12.38 12.61
C SER A 182 -13.25 -10.95 12.52
N ARG A 183 -13.40 -10.21 13.61
CA ARG A 183 -12.86 -8.85 13.77
C ARG A 183 -11.36 -8.82 13.49
N TYR A 184 -10.63 -9.79 14.02
CA TYR A 184 -9.18 -9.90 13.89
C TYR A 184 -8.73 -10.09 12.43
N LEU A 185 -9.38 -10.98 11.68
CA LEU A 185 -9.03 -11.19 10.27
C LEU A 185 -9.36 -9.96 9.41
N GLN A 186 -10.51 -9.32 9.68
CA GLN A 186 -10.93 -8.09 8.99
C GLN A 186 -9.89 -6.98 9.18
N ILE A 187 -9.44 -6.75 10.41
CA ILE A 187 -8.48 -5.68 10.71
C ILE A 187 -7.13 -5.95 10.04
N ARG A 188 -6.58 -7.16 10.19
CA ARG A 188 -5.30 -7.52 9.55
C ARG A 188 -5.34 -7.39 8.04
N TYR A 189 -6.46 -7.79 7.42
CA TYR A 189 -6.65 -7.62 5.99
C TYR A 189 -6.65 -6.15 5.59
N ILE A 190 -7.44 -5.31 6.26
CA ILE A 190 -7.55 -3.88 5.95
C ILE A 190 -6.21 -3.17 6.14
N ILE A 191 -5.44 -3.49 7.20
CA ILE A 191 -4.11 -2.92 7.40
C ILE A 191 -3.19 -3.27 6.22
N ARG A 192 -3.12 -4.55 5.82
CA ARG A 192 -2.30 -4.98 4.67
C ARG A 192 -2.76 -4.32 3.37
N LEU A 193 -4.06 -4.27 3.11
CA LEU A 193 -4.63 -3.62 1.92
C LEU A 193 -4.28 -2.12 1.88
N MET A 194 -4.41 -1.43 3.01
CA MET A 194 -4.09 -0.02 3.07
C MET A 194 -2.59 0.25 3.07
N ASN A 195 -1.73 -0.69 3.49
CA ASN A 195 -0.27 -0.57 3.30
C ASN A 195 0.13 -0.54 1.82
N ILE A 196 -0.47 -1.36 0.94
CA ILE A 196 -0.12 -1.37 -0.49
C ILE A 196 -0.66 -0.14 -1.20
N VAL A 197 -1.82 0.35 -0.77
CA VAL A 197 -2.35 1.64 -1.21
C VAL A 197 -1.43 2.78 -0.75
N ASN A 198 -1.04 2.79 0.53
CA ASN A 198 -0.15 3.80 1.10
C ASN A 198 1.24 3.79 0.42
N ALA A 199 1.74 2.62 0.04
CA ALA A 199 2.97 2.47 -0.75
C ALA A 199 2.94 3.24 -2.08
N ILE A 200 1.77 3.37 -2.72
CA ILE A 200 1.56 4.22 -3.91
C ILE A 200 1.59 5.70 -3.50
N PHE A 201 0.88 6.10 -2.46
CA PHE A 201 0.85 7.50 -1.98
C PHE A 201 2.22 8.00 -1.51
N LYS A 202 3.04 7.13 -0.93
CA LYS A 202 4.44 7.42 -0.58
C LYS A 202 5.32 7.77 -1.79
N THR A 203 4.88 7.51 -3.01
CA THR A 203 5.59 7.94 -4.24
C THR A 203 5.37 9.41 -4.58
N VAL A 204 4.34 10.06 -4.01
CA VAL A 204 4.07 11.49 -4.19
C VAL A 204 5.19 12.31 -3.56
N ARG A 205 5.71 13.29 -4.30
CA ARG A 205 6.92 14.03 -3.91
C ARG A 205 6.60 15.28 -3.11
N LYS A 206 5.52 15.97 -3.47
CA LYS A 206 5.13 17.24 -2.85
C LYS A 206 3.60 17.39 -2.77
N PRO A 207 3.03 17.50 -1.55
CA PRO A 207 3.65 17.13 -0.28
C PRO A 207 3.97 15.62 -0.27
N LYS A 208 4.90 15.17 0.57
CA LYS A 208 5.00 13.72 0.82
C LYS A 208 3.72 13.26 1.52
N ILE A 209 3.08 12.21 1.02
CA ILE A 209 1.83 11.70 1.59
C ILE A 209 2.08 10.38 2.31
N ASN A 210 1.56 10.26 3.53
CA ASN A 210 1.50 9.01 4.29
C ASN A 210 0.11 8.86 4.91
N LEU A 211 -0.74 8.02 4.34
CA LEU A 211 -2.10 7.77 4.81
C LEU A 211 -2.08 7.22 6.25
N GLN A 212 -3.03 7.63 7.08
CA GLN A 212 -3.16 7.18 8.47
C GLN A 212 -4.53 6.54 8.71
N LEU A 213 -4.58 5.22 8.82
CA LEU A 213 -5.76 4.47 9.23
C LEU A 213 -6.05 4.73 10.70
N VAL A 214 -7.13 5.48 10.96
CA VAL A 214 -7.57 5.84 12.31
C VAL A 214 -8.85 5.14 12.71
N GLY A 215 -9.54 4.52 11.76
CA GLY A 215 -10.74 3.75 12.04
C GLY A 215 -11.05 2.67 11.02
N ILE A 216 -11.61 1.57 11.52
CA ILE A 216 -12.21 0.49 10.74
C ILE A 216 -13.68 0.37 11.13
N GLY A 217 -14.57 0.22 10.18
CA GLY A 217 -16.01 0.07 10.41
C GLY A 217 -16.55 -1.18 9.73
N ARG A 218 -17.56 -1.80 10.31
CA ARG A 218 -18.27 -2.92 9.67
C ARG A 218 -19.77 -2.82 9.80
N PHE A 219 -20.45 -3.38 8.81
CA PHE A 219 -21.89 -3.64 8.80
C PHE A 219 -22.08 -5.17 8.85
N LYS A 220 -22.93 -5.67 9.76
CA LYS A 220 -23.10 -7.12 9.94
C LYS A 220 -24.09 -7.71 8.97
N THR A 221 -25.19 -6.98 8.74
CA THR A 221 -26.26 -7.39 7.85
C THR A 221 -26.52 -6.35 6.76
N LYS A 222 -27.31 -6.73 5.76
CA LYS A 222 -27.72 -5.83 4.68
C LYS A 222 -28.56 -4.66 5.20
N GLU A 223 -29.32 -4.86 6.27
CA GLU A 223 -30.16 -3.84 6.89
C GLU A 223 -29.33 -2.76 7.61
N ASP A 224 -28.16 -3.12 8.16
CA ASP A 224 -27.27 -2.19 8.84
C ASP A 224 -26.64 -1.17 7.87
N GLU A 225 -26.52 -1.53 6.60
CA GLU A 225 -25.93 -0.73 5.52
C GLU A 225 -26.98 -0.13 4.60
N HIS A 226 -28.08 0.38 5.17
CA HIS A 226 -29.24 0.94 4.44
C HIS A 226 -28.91 2.05 3.42
N PHE A 227 -27.70 2.60 3.42
CA PHE A 227 -27.21 3.58 2.45
C PHE A 227 -26.62 2.94 1.19
N ILE A 228 -26.40 1.62 1.17
CA ILE A 228 -26.04 0.88 -0.04
C ILE A 228 -27.32 0.60 -0.81
N LEU A 229 -27.48 1.29 -1.94
CA LEU A 229 -28.62 1.16 -2.82
C LEU A 229 -28.32 0.12 -3.88
N GLU A 230 -29.02 -1.01 -3.83
CA GLU A 230 -28.81 -2.13 -4.74
C GLU A 230 -30.10 -2.72 -5.29
N GLU A 231 -29.98 -3.30 -6.48
CA GLU A 231 -31.00 -4.08 -7.18
C GLU A 231 -30.33 -5.37 -7.67
N ASP A 232 -30.88 -6.55 -7.37
CA ASP A 232 -30.31 -7.86 -7.77
C ASP A 232 -28.81 -8.06 -7.42
N ASN A 233 -28.38 -7.65 -6.22
CA ASN A 233 -26.99 -7.66 -5.73
C ASN A 233 -26.02 -6.79 -6.55
N ILE A 234 -26.55 -5.85 -7.33
CA ILE A 234 -25.79 -4.86 -8.08
C ILE A 234 -25.95 -3.51 -7.39
N VAL A 235 -24.85 -2.92 -6.94
CA VAL A 235 -24.84 -1.67 -6.18
C VAL A 235 -24.77 -0.48 -7.13
N SER A 236 -25.75 0.43 -7.02
CA SER A 236 -25.76 1.72 -7.72
C SER A 236 -24.73 2.64 -7.07
N ALA A 237 -23.57 2.79 -7.70
CA ALA A 237 -22.40 3.38 -7.05
C ALA A 237 -22.59 4.86 -6.71
N GLY A 238 -23.13 5.65 -7.65
CA GLY A 238 -23.35 7.08 -7.45
C GLY A 238 -24.37 7.39 -6.36
N GLU A 239 -25.49 6.65 -6.35
CA GLU A 239 -26.54 6.84 -5.34
C GLU A 239 -26.07 6.35 -3.96
N SER A 240 -25.37 5.22 -3.91
CA SER A 240 -24.80 4.68 -2.68
C SER A 240 -23.71 5.58 -2.10
N LEU A 241 -22.86 6.18 -2.94
CA LEU A 241 -21.84 7.13 -2.48
C LEU A 241 -22.48 8.38 -1.87
N ARG A 242 -23.56 8.90 -2.49
CA ARG A 242 -24.33 10.03 -1.95
C ARG A 242 -24.96 9.71 -0.60
N ALA A 243 -25.58 8.53 -0.47
CA ALA A 243 -26.17 8.09 0.78
C ALA A 243 -25.08 7.82 1.86
N PHE A 244 -23.92 7.28 1.48
CA PHE A 244 -22.77 7.10 2.37
C PHE A 244 -22.22 8.44 2.89
N GLY A 245 -22.18 9.48 2.04
CA GLY A 245 -21.90 10.85 2.45
C GLY A 245 -22.89 11.38 3.51
N GLN A 246 -24.18 11.09 3.38
CA GLN A 246 -25.16 11.46 4.42
C GLN A 246 -24.96 10.68 5.72
N PHE A 247 -24.71 9.38 5.61
CA PHE A 247 -24.43 8.54 6.76
C PHE A 247 -23.21 9.07 7.56
N THR A 248 -22.09 9.36 6.89
CA THR A 248 -20.89 9.90 7.55
C THR A 248 -21.13 11.28 8.14
N LYS A 249 -21.91 12.14 7.47
CA LYS A 249 -22.29 13.48 8.00
C LYS A 249 -23.09 13.40 9.30
N ASN A 250 -23.98 12.42 9.39
CA ASN A 250 -24.94 12.26 10.50
C ASN A 250 -24.42 11.33 11.61
N THR A 251 -23.31 10.64 11.39
CA THR A 251 -22.70 9.75 12.38
C THR A 251 -21.65 10.50 13.20
N THR A 252 -21.71 10.36 14.52
CA THR A 252 -20.72 10.92 15.45
C THR A 252 -19.61 9.90 15.69
N PHE A 253 -18.52 9.99 14.94
CA PHE A 253 -17.36 9.09 15.10
C PHE A 253 -16.54 9.43 16.34
N GLY A 254 -16.08 8.40 17.06
CA GLY A 254 -15.15 8.55 18.18
C GLY A 254 -13.84 9.24 17.80
N ARG A 255 -13.39 9.05 16.55
CA ARG A 255 -12.34 9.84 15.90
C ARG A 255 -12.78 10.18 14.47
N PRO A 256 -13.18 11.45 14.21
CA PRO A 256 -13.43 11.92 12.84
C PRO A 256 -12.16 11.75 11.99
N ALA A 257 -12.35 11.45 10.71
CA ALA A 257 -11.26 11.30 9.75
C ALA A 257 -11.35 12.37 8.66
N ASP A 258 -10.23 12.62 7.99
CA ASP A 258 -10.17 13.55 6.85
C ASP A 258 -10.98 13.01 5.66
N PHE A 259 -11.05 11.68 5.51
CA PHE A 259 -11.97 11.02 4.58
C PHE A 259 -12.41 9.63 5.04
N TYR A 260 -13.53 9.17 4.48
CA TYR A 260 -14.14 7.87 4.75
C TYR A 260 -14.19 7.06 3.45
N PHE A 261 -13.83 5.79 3.53
CA PHE A 261 -13.74 4.93 2.35
C PHE A 261 -14.51 3.63 2.56
N MET A 262 -15.43 3.30 1.66
CA MET A 262 -16.25 2.10 1.73
C MET A 262 -15.72 1.01 0.79
N LEU A 263 -15.43 -0.16 1.34
CA LEU A 263 -15.11 -1.36 0.59
C LEU A 263 -16.37 -2.22 0.47
N VAL A 264 -16.73 -2.58 -0.76
CA VAL A 264 -17.98 -3.27 -1.08
C VAL A 264 -17.66 -4.62 -1.73
N GLY A 265 -18.17 -5.71 -1.16
CA GLY A 265 -17.97 -7.08 -1.66
C GLY A 265 -18.88 -7.46 -2.83
N ARG A 266 -19.53 -6.47 -3.46
CA ARG A 266 -20.51 -6.62 -4.55
C ARG A 266 -20.10 -5.80 -5.77
N ARG A 267 -20.72 -6.12 -6.91
CA ARG A 267 -20.48 -5.40 -8.16
C ARG A 267 -21.04 -3.98 -8.06
N LEU A 268 -20.22 -3.00 -8.44
CA LEU A 268 -20.65 -1.61 -8.60
C LEU A 268 -21.05 -1.36 -10.07
N VAL A 269 -22.07 -0.54 -10.28
CA VAL A 269 -22.46 -0.06 -11.61
C VAL A 269 -22.72 1.45 -11.60
N GLY A 270 -22.45 2.07 -12.75
CA GLY A 270 -22.94 3.41 -13.03
C GLY A 270 -24.40 3.36 -13.45
N ARG A 271 -25.16 4.42 -13.16
CA ARG A 271 -26.51 4.63 -13.69
C ARG A 271 -26.49 5.88 -14.55
N ASP A 272 -26.79 5.71 -15.84
CA ASP A 272 -26.89 6.84 -16.75
C ASP A 272 -28.10 7.70 -16.38
N LYS A 273 -27.87 8.99 -16.12
CA LYS A 273 -28.90 9.90 -15.62
C LYS A 273 -30.03 10.18 -16.62
N ASN A 274 -29.77 10.05 -17.92
CA ASN A 274 -30.74 10.40 -18.97
C ASN A 274 -31.61 9.22 -19.38
N THR A 275 -31.03 8.02 -19.42
CA THR A 275 -31.67 6.80 -19.90
C THR A 275 -32.08 5.87 -18.77
N ASN A 276 -31.63 6.15 -17.54
CA ASN A 276 -31.77 5.31 -16.35
C ASN A 276 -31.21 3.88 -16.54
N LYS A 277 -30.42 3.66 -17.59
CA LYS A 277 -29.79 2.37 -17.89
C LYS A 277 -28.54 2.19 -17.03
N LEU A 278 -28.30 0.94 -16.62
CA LEU A 278 -27.05 0.57 -15.98
C LEU A 278 -25.92 0.61 -17.01
N SER A 279 -24.89 1.38 -16.71
CA SER A 279 -23.63 1.35 -17.44
C SER A 279 -22.76 0.26 -16.81
N PRO A 280 -22.33 -0.76 -17.58
CA PRO A 280 -21.51 -1.82 -17.03
C PRO A 280 -20.09 -1.31 -16.68
N ASP A 281 -19.52 -1.96 -15.66
CA ASP A 281 -18.10 -1.99 -15.30
C ASP A 281 -17.51 -0.76 -14.61
N LEU A 282 -18.02 -0.49 -13.41
CA LEU A 282 -17.40 0.41 -12.43
C LEU A 282 -16.76 -0.41 -11.31
N TYR A 283 -15.55 -0.05 -10.88
CA TYR A 283 -14.90 -0.69 -9.73
C TYR A 283 -14.72 0.24 -8.54
N GLY A 284 -14.91 1.55 -8.73
CA GLY A 284 -14.87 2.52 -7.65
C GLY A 284 -15.49 3.85 -8.06
N VAL A 285 -15.78 4.66 -7.06
CA VAL A 285 -16.28 6.03 -7.23
C VAL A 285 -15.88 6.87 -6.01
N ALA A 286 -15.51 8.12 -6.24
CA ALA A 286 -15.15 9.07 -5.20
C ALA A 286 -15.67 10.47 -5.52
N TYR A 287 -15.85 11.30 -4.48
CA TYR A 287 -16.10 12.71 -4.65
C TYR A 287 -14.78 13.46 -4.83
N THR A 288 -14.50 13.85 -6.08
CA THR A 288 -13.20 14.43 -6.45
C THR A 288 -12.92 15.72 -5.68
N GLY A 289 -11.75 15.78 -5.04
CA GLY A 289 -11.26 16.92 -4.28
C GLY A 289 -11.97 17.15 -2.95
N MET A 290 -12.86 16.28 -2.48
CA MET A 290 -13.68 16.53 -1.29
C MET A 290 -13.07 16.06 0.04
N VAL A 291 -11.77 15.74 0.10
CA VAL A 291 -11.07 15.51 1.38
C VAL A 291 -11.34 16.65 2.37
N CYS A 292 -11.55 16.32 3.66
CA CYS A 292 -11.90 17.25 4.74
C CYS A 292 -13.23 18.02 4.57
N VAL A 293 -14.07 17.70 3.58
CA VAL A 293 -15.41 18.29 3.42
C VAL A 293 -16.46 17.36 4.02
N LYS A 294 -17.05 17.74 5.16
CA LYS A 294 -17.96 16.88 5.91
C LYS A 294 -19.15 16.39 5.08
N GLY A 295 -19.30 15.08 4.96
CA GLY A 295 -20.39 14.43 4.21
C GLY A 295 -20.22 14.41 2.70
N SER A 296 -19.07 14.89 2.22
CA SER A 296 -18.61 14.76 0.85
C SER A 296 -17.20 14.12 0.79
N ASN A 297 -16.49 14.00 1.90
CA ASN A 297 -15.19 13.35 2.02
C ASN A 297 -15.28 11.82 1.97
N VAL A 298 -15.96 11.30 0.94
CA VAL A 298 -16.30 9.88 0.80
C VAL A 298 -15.86 9.28 -0.53
N GLY A 299 -15.36 8.05 -0.47
CA GLY A 299 -15.03 7.20 -1.62
C GLY A 299 -15.52 5.77 -1.41
N MET A 300 -15.64 5.02 -2.49
CA MET A 300 -16.12 3.65 -2.49
C MET A 300 -15.38 2.83 -3.55
N SER A 301 -15.03 1.58 -3.24
CA SER A 301 -14.48 0.63 -4.20
C SER A 301 -15.08 -0.75 -3.99
N ALA A 302 -15.30 -1.45 -5.09
CA ALA A 302 -15.46 -2.89 -5.08
C ALA A 302 -14.16 -3.53 -4.54
N GLU A 303 -14.30 -4.59 -3.76
CA GLU A 303 -13.18 -5.29 -3.15
C GLU A 303 -13.46 -6.80 -3.13
N ILE A 304 -12.42 -7.59 -3.42
CA ILE A 304 -12.47 -9.05 -3.35
C ILE A 304 -11.43 -9.48 -2.30
N PRO A 305 -11.86 -9.69 -1.04
CA PRO A 305 -10.95 -10.02 0.04
C PRO A 305 -10.03 -11.21 -0.27
N GLY A 306 -8.78 -11.09 0.15
CA GLY A 306 -7.74 -12.12 0.02
C GLY A 306 -6.91 -12.04 -1.26
N LEU A 307 -7.40 -11.36 -2.32
CA LEU A 307 -6.69 -11.27 -3.59
C LEU A 307 -5.85 -9.99 -3.75
N TYR A 308 -6.11 -8.96 -2.95
CA TYR A 308 -5.54 -7.60 -3.07
C TYR A 308 -5.71 -6.98 -4.47
N SER A 309 -6.53 -7.55 -5.37
CA SER A 309 -6.54 -7.22 -6.81
C SER A 309 -7.06 -5.82 -7.12
N ARG A 310 -7.66 -5.11 -6.15
CA ARG A 310 -8.24 -3.78 -6.32
C ARG A 310 -7.45 -2.67 -5.63
N PHE A 311 -6.22 -2.94 -5.16
CA PHE A 311 -5.39 -1.92 -4.51
C PHE A 311 -5.17 -0.67 -5.37
N THR A 312 -5.02 -0.83 -6.68
CA THR A 312 -4.84 0.27 -7.62
C THR A 312 -6.12 1.07 -7.84
N THR A 313 -7.28 0.39 -7.90
CA THR A 313 -8.60 1.03 -7.92
C THR A 313 -8.81 1.87 -6.65
N ILE A 314 -8.52 1.30 -5.47
CA ILE A 314 -8.64 2.04 -4.20
C ILE A 314 -7.72 3.26 -4.20
N ALA A 315 -6.47 3.12 -4.66
CA ALA A 315 -5.55 4.24 -4.79
C ALA A 315 -6.05 5.31 -5.79
N HIS A 316 -6.67 4.91 -6.88
CA HIS A 316 -7.28 5.79 -7.88
C HIS A 316 -8.43 6.62 -7.27
N GLU A 317 -9.36 5.97 -6.57
CA GLU A 317 -10.49 6.65 -5.95
C GLU A 317 -10.06 7.56 -4.78
N ILE A 318 -9.07 7.15 -3.99
CA ILE A 318 -8.46 8.05 -3.00
C ILE A 318 -7.74 9.20 -3.71
N GLY A 319 -7.09 8.96 -4.84
CA GLY A 319 -6.48 10.00 -5.67
C GLY A 319 -7.48 11.07 -6.12
N HIS A 320 -8.69 10.64 -6.53
CA HIS A 320 -9.83 11.53 -6.76
C HIS A 320 -10.19 12.31 -5.50
N LEU A 321 -10.43 11.66 -4.36
CA LEU A 321 -10.74 12.31 -3.08
C LEU A 321 -9.74 13.41 -2.71
N LEU A 322 -8.45 13.16 -2.91
CA LEU A 322 -7.37 14.11 -2.60
C LEU A 322 -7.21 15.23 -3.65
N GLY A 323 -7.91 15.16 -4.80
CA GLY A 323 -8.02 16.28 -5.74
C GLY A 323 -7.69 16.02 -7.20
N SER A 324 -7.22 14.81 -7.54
CA SER A 324 -6.80 14.51 -8.91
C SER A 324 -8.00 14.20 -9.80
N VAL A 325 -8.11 14.81 -10.97
CA VAL A 325 -8.91 14.27 -12.08
C VAL A 325 -8.12 13.18 -12.82
N HIS A 326 -8.77 12.50 -13.76
CA HIS A 326 -8.04 11.61 -14.66
C HIS A 326 -6.97 12.34 -15.46
N ASP A 327 -5.87 11.66 -15.73
CA ASP A 327 -4.81 12.16 -16.58
C ASP A 327 -5.35 12.47 -17.99
N GLY A 328 -5.12 13.69 -18.47
CA GLY A 328 -5.69 14.21 -19.72
C GLY A 328 -6.99 15.00 -19.56
N SER A 329 -7.68 14.93 -18.41
CA SER A 329 -8.93 15.67 -18.16
C SER A 329 -8.69 17.15 -17.86
N GLY A 330 -9.72 17.97 -18.08
CA GLY A 330 -9.71 19.40 -17.73
C GLY A 330 -9.89 19.67 -16.23
N PRO A 331 -9.86 20.95 -15.82
CA PRO A 331 -10.14 21.36 -14.44
C PRO A 331 -11.51 20.94 -13.91
N LEU A 332 -11.61 20.73 -12.59
CA LEU A 332 -12.89 20.59 -11.88
C LEU A 332 -13.66 21.92 -11.89
N LYS A 333 -14.88 21.92 -12.44
CA LYS A 333 -15.69 23.15 -12.58
C LYS A 333 -16.08 23.79 -11.24
N HIS A 334 -16.29 22.98 -10.21
CA HIS A 334 -16.70 23.43 -8.88
C HIS A 334 -15.52 23.92 -8.02
N ILE A 335 -14.26 23.73 -8.46
CA ILE A 335 -13.07 24.22 -7.77
C ILE A 335 -12.43 25.31 -8.61
N ASN A 336 -12.59 26.57 -8.17
CA ASN A 336 -12.02 27.72 -8.86
C ASN A 336 -10.49 27.57 -9.03
N LYS A 337 -9.98 27.81 -10.24
CA LYS A 337 -8.56 27.70 -10.62
C LYS A 337 -7.94 26.30 -10.44
N HIS A 338 -8.75 25.25 -10.33
CA HIS A 338 -8.21 23.90 -10.32
C HIS A 338 -7.33 23.66 -11.57
N PRO A 339 -6.15 23.05 -11.44
CA PRO A 339 -5.20 23.01 -12.55
C PRO A 339 -5.55 21.95 -13.62
N GLY A 340 -6.42 20.99 -13.32
CA GLY A 340 -6.71 19.87 -14.20
C GLY A 340 -5.49 18.99 -14.50
N ALA A 341 -5.60 18.13 -15.52
CA ALA A 341 -4.54 17.21 -15.93
C ALA A 341 -4.32 17.13 -17.44
N SER A 342 -4.78 18.13 -18.22
CA SER A 342 -4.69 18.10 -19.69
C SER A 342 -3.25 17.97 -20.21
N ALA A 343 -2.26 18.45 -19.44
CA ALA A 343 -0.84 18.30 -19.75
C ALA A 343 -0.31 16.86 -19.58
N CYS A 344 -1.01 16.00 -18.84
CA CYS A 344 -0.62 14.61 -18.58
C CYS A 344 -1.41 13.62 -19.46
N ARG A 345 -1.70 13.97 -20.72
CA ARG A 345 -2.37 13.09 -21.68
C ARG A 345 -1.52 11.88 -22.15
N SER A 346 -0.24 11.86 -21.78
CA SER A 346 0.79 10.89 -22.22
C SER A 346 0.38 9.42 -21.98
N PRO A 347 0.82 8.43 -22.79
CA PRO A 347 0.43 7.02 -22.67
C PRO A 347 0.92 6.29 -21.40
N ALA A 348 1.57 6.98 -20.46
CA ALA A 348 2.13 6.37 -19.26
C ALA A 348 1.04 5.75 -18.35
N LYS A 349 1.33 4.59 -17.78
CA LYS A 349 0.45 3.79 -16.91
C LYS A 349 0.43 4.34 -15.47
N TYR A 350 0.06 5.61 -15.29
CA TYR A 350 -0.11 6.21 -13.97
C TYR A 350 -1.46 5.83 -13.35
N ILE A 351 -1.56 5.97 -12.02
CA ILE A 351 -2.76 5.58 -11.26
C ILE A 351 -4.02 6.28 -11.75
N MET A 352 -3.93 7.55 -12.20
CA MET A 352 -5.08 8.34 -12.65
C MET A 352 -5.37 8.19 -14.15
N LYS A 353 -4.79 7.21 -14.86
CA LYS A 353 -5.11 6.95 -16.27
C LYS A 353 -6.60 6.56 -16.40
N PRO A 354 -7.38 7.19 -17.30
CA PRO A 354 -8.81 6.89 -17.44
C PRO A 354 -9.11 5.45 -17.91
N THR A 355 -8.19 4.83 -18.67
CA THR A 355 -8.37 3.48 -19.24
C THR A 355 -7.21 2.54 -18.88
N ALA A 356 -7.60 1.30 -18.54
CA ALA A 356 -6.93 0.37 -17.64
C ALA A 356 -5.76 -0.44 -18.20
N ASP A 357 -4.76 0.23 -18.76
CA ASP A 357 -3.42 -0.33 -18.64
C ASP A 357 -2.89 -0.03 -17.23
N ILE A 358 -3.41 -0.72 -16.22
CA ILE A 358 -2.89 -0.57 -14.85
C ILE A 358 -1.67 -1.48 -14.73
N GLY A 359 -0.53 -0.86 -14.44
CA GLY A 359 0.73 -1.58 -14.27
C GLY A 359 1.78 -0.69 -13.65
N PRO A 360 3.02 -1.18 -13.53
CA PRO A 360 4.13 -0.34 -13.10
C PRO A 360 4.23 0.92 -14.00
N PRO A 361 4.52 2.10 -13.41
CA PRO A 361 5.24 2.26 -12.14
C PRO A 361 4.38 2.36 -10.86
N PHE A 362 3.07 2.08 -10.87
CA PHE A 362 2.19 2.18 -9.68
C PHE A 362 2.38 3.51 -8.91
N THR A 363 2.35 4.61 -9.65
CA THR A 363 2.64 5.96 -9.14
C THR A 363 1.71 6.99 -9.78
N PHE A 364 1.67 8.18 -9.20
CA PHE A 364 0.88 9.30 -9.69
C PHE A 364 1.66 10.12 -10.72
N SER A 365 0.94 10.78 -11.64
CA SER A 365 1.54 11.71 -12.58
C SER A 365 1.88 13.03 -11.86
N ASN A 366 2.77 13.84 -12.43
CA ASN A 366 3.04 15.18 -11.92
C ASN A 366 1.78 16.08 -11.93
N CYS A 367 0.82 15.83 -12.83
CA CYS A 367 -0.45 16.56 -12.80
C CYS A 367 -1.29 16.15 -11.59
N SER A 368 -1.36 14.86 -11.27
CA SER A 368 -2.03 14.39 -10.06
C SER A 368 -1.40 14.99 -8.80
N GLU A 369 -0.07 14.95 -8.68
CA GLU A 369 0.64 15.53 -7.52
C GLU A 369 0.31 17.02 -7.32
N LYS A 370 0.36 17.82 -8.40
CA LYS A 370 0.01 19.26 -8.37
C LYS A 370 -1.44 19.52 -7.95
N GLN A 371 -2.36 18.67 -8.39
CA GLN A 371 -3.77 18.80 -8.01
C GLN A 371 -4.00 18.46 -6.54
N MET A 372 -3.32 17.43 -6.02
CA MET A 372 -3.37 17.10 -4.59
C MET A 372 -2.80 18.23 -3.73
N GLU A 373 -1.66 18.80 -4.13
CA GLU A 373 -1.08 19.98 -3.45
C GLU A 373 -2.03 21.18 -3.48
N PHE A 374 -2.65 21.45 -4.65
CA PHE A 374 -3.61 22.53 -4.82
C PHE A 374 -4.84 22.37 -3.91
N VAL A 375 -5.46 21.19 -3.91
CA VAL A 375 -6.64 20.91 -3.09
C VAL A 375 -6.28 20.95 -1.60
N LEU A 376 -5.12 20.41 -1.21
CA LEU A 376 -4.65 20.51 0.17
C LEU A 376 -4.52 21.97 0.61
N LYS A 377 -3.90 22.83 -0.22
CA LYS A 377 -3.80 24.26 0.06
C LYS A 377 -5.18 24.90 0.22
N LEU A 378 -6.13 24.56 -0.65
CA LEU A 378 -7.50 25.06 -0.60
C LEU A 378 -8.24 24.67 0.70
N ARG A 379 -7.99 23.46 1.24
CA ARG A 379 -8.63 23.00 2.49
C ARG A 379 -8.13 23.75 3.73
N GLY A 380 -6.89 24.21 3.70
CA GLY A 380 -6.29 25.02 4.75
C GLY A 380 -5.89 24.23 6.01
N GLU A 381 -5.34 24.95 6.98
CA GLU A 381 -4.60 24.41 8.14
C GLU A 381 -5.33 23.33 8.94
N GLU A 382 -6.65 23.39 9.07
CA GLU A 382 -7.40 22.35 9.79
C GLU A 382 -7.29 20.98 9.13
N CYS A 383 -7.24 20.91 7.79
CA CYS A 383 -7.04 19.67 7.05
C CYS A 383 -5.56 19.24 6.98
N TRP A 384 -4.64 20.15 7.34
CA TRP A 384 -3.20 19.85 7.37
C TRP A 384 -2.78 19.21 8.69
N LYS A 385 -3.55 19.49 9.75
CA LYS A 385 -3.32 18.95 11.09
C LYS A 385 -3.61 17.45 11.09
N THR A 386 -2.62 16.69 11.54
CA THR A 386 -2.79 15.28 11.88
C THR A 386 -2.83 15.19 13.41
N GLN A 387 -3.82 14.50 13.97
CA GLN A 387 -3.92 14.28 15.41
C GLN A 387 -2.96 13.18 15.88
N SER A 388 -2.46 12.36 14.94
CA SER A 388 -1.40 11.37 15.15
C SER A 388 -0.05 12.03 15.43
N LYS A 389 0.53 11.76 16.61
CA LYS A 389 1.92 12.08 16.98
C LYS A 389 2.91 11.00 16.51
N PHE A 390 2.46 9.87 15.96
CA PHE A 390 3.30 8.83 15.35
C PHE A 390 3.98 9.38 14.10
N ASP A 391 5.25 9.75 14.27
CA ASP A 391 6.11 10.06 13.15
C ASP A 391 6.76 8.78 12.62
N LEU A 392 6.07 7.99 11.79
CA LEU A 392 6.71 6.86 11.09
C LEU A 392 7.54 7.30 9.86
N PHE A 393 8.15 8.51 9.90
CA PHE A 393 9.48 8.66 9.29
C PHE A 393 10.61 8.25 10.23
N THR A 394 10.28 7.71 11.41
CA THR A 394 11.27 7.04 12.26
C THR A 394 11.67 5.72 11.60
N PHE A 395 12.61 5.80 10.66
CA PHE A 395 13.39 4.65 10.23
C PHE A 395 14.11 4.10 11.46
N ASN A 396 13.84 2.84 11.80
CA ASN A 396 14.65 2.16 12.81
C ASN A 396 16.10 2.15 12.31
N LYS A 397 17.00 2.66 13.17
CA LYS A 397 18.45 2.90 12.93
C LYS A 397 19.27 1.64 12.65
N GLU A 398 18.65 0.50 12.40
CA GLU A 398 19.36 -0.74 12.10
C GLU A 398 19.52 -0.88 10.60
N VAL A 399 20.54 -0.15 10.16
CA VAL A 399 21.26 -0.27 8.90
C VAL A 399 21.42 -1.75 8.52
N ALA A 400 21.13 -2.04 7.24
CA ALA A 400 21.58 -3.23 6.51
C ALA A 400 22.89 -3.80 7.08
N ASP A 401 22.90 -5.10 7.38
CA ASP A 401 24.00 -5.86 7.98
C ASP A 401 25.37 -5.18 7.76
N LEU A 402 25.95 -4.60 8.83
CA LEU A 402 27.26 -3.91 8.83
C LEU A 402 28.40 -4.77 8.25
N ARG A 403 28.14 -6.05 7.98
CA ARG A 403 29.05 -7.03 7.38
C ARG A 403 28.84 -7.26 5.88
N MET A 404 27.97 -6.51 5.21
CA MET A 404 27.73 -6.61 3.78
C MET A 404 28.61 -5.63 2.99
N THR A 405 29.72 -6.10 2.40
CA THR A 405 30.58 -5.31 1.50
C THR A 405 30.10 -5.39 0.05
N PRO A 406 30.50 -4.49 -0.88
CA PRO A 406 30.15 -4.60 -2.29
C PRO A 406 30.60 -5.93 -2.89
N GLU A 407 31.74 -6.44 -2.42
CA GLU A 407 32.27 -7.75 -2.78
C GLU A 407 31.33 -8.87 -2.32
N ARG A 408 30.88 -8.83 -1.06
CA ARG A 408 29.97 -9.84 -0.53
C ARG A 408 28.61 -9.81 -1.22
N PHE A 409 28.13 -8.61 -1.55
CA PHE A 409 26.91 -8.41 -2.33
C PHE A 409 27.03 -9.02 -3.74
N CYS A 410 28.08 -8.66 -4.50
CA CYS A 410 28.28 -9.18 -5.86
C CYS A 410 28.62 -10.68 -5.89
N ARG A 411 29.38 -11.19 -4.90
CA ARG A 411 29.64 -12.63 -4.75
C ARG A 411 28.39 -13.42 -4.44
N ARG A 412 27.42 -12.87 -3.72
CA ARG A 412 26.13 -13.55 -3.52
C ARG A 412 25.34 -13.64 -4.83
N LEU A 413 25.35 -12.57 -5.63
CA LEU A 413 24.64 -12.53 -6.90
C LEU A 413 25.23 -13.46 -7.96
N ASN A 414 26.56 -13.60 -8.00
CA ASN A 414 27.22 -14.46 -8.98
C ASN A 414 28.56 -15.04 -8.46
N PRO A 415 28.51 -16.01 -7.53
CA PRO A 415 29.70 -16.48 -6.80
C PRO A 415 30.78 -17.08 -7.71
N GLU A 416 30.36 -17.82 -8.74
CA GLU A 416 31.22 -18.56 -9.67
C GLU A 416 31.94 -17.63 -10.67
N HIS A 417 31.38 -16.45 -10.94
CA HIS A 417 31.89 -15.54 -11.98
C HIS A 417 32.37 -14.19 -11.43
N TYR A 418 32.23 -13.95 -10.12
CA TYR A 418 32.63 -12.70 -9.49
C TYR A 418 34.12 -12.40 -9.74
N TYR A 419 34.39 -11.21 -10.28
CA TYR A 419 35.75 -10.73 -10.49
C TYR A 419 36.06 -9.52 -9.62
N GLU A 420 35.21 -8.50 -9.65
CA GLU A 420 35.43 -7.26 -8.92
C GLU A 420 34.09 -6.60 -8.59
N SER A 421 34.07 -5.80 -7.52
CA SER A 421 32.97 -4.91 -7.20
C SER A 421 33.48 -3.51 -6.90
N ARG A 422 32.78 -2.50 -7.38
CA ARG A 422 33.00 -1.11 -6.97
C ARG A 422 31.71 -0.52 -6.44
N MET A 423 31.82 0.44 -5.54
CA MET A 423 30.70 1.20 -5.01
C MET A 423 30.98 2.69 -5.25
N GLU A 424 30.04 3.39 -5.86
CA GLU A 424 30.12 4.83 -6.08
C GLU A 424 28.71 5.43 -6.05
N ASN A 425 28.50 6.49 -5.26
CA ASN A 425 27.20 7.18 -5.16
C ASN A 425 25.99 6.25 -5.05
N CYS A 426 26.06 5.26 -4.16
CA CYS A 426 24.94 4.33 -3.93
C CYS A 426 24.60 3.42 -5.09
N VAL A 427 25.58 3.18 -5.96
CA VAL A 427 25.52 2.19 -7.01
C VAL A 427 26.67 1.20 -6.80
N ILE A 428 26.31 -0.06 -6.59
CA ILE A 428 27.22 -1.20 -6.56
C ILE A 428 27.36 -1.73 -7.99
N THR A 429 28.55 -1.60 -8.55
CA THR A 429 28.93 -2.18 -9.84
C THR A 429 29.56 -3.53 -9.61
N CYS A 430 28.91 -4.60 -10.09
CA CYS A 430 29.43 -5.95 -10.09
C CYS A 430 30.05 -6.28 -11.45
N ARG A 431 31.33 -6.67 -11.47
CA ARG A 431 32.02 -7.16 -12.66
C ARG A 431 32.19 -8.66 -12.57
N ASN A 432 31.64 -9.38 -13.54
CA ASN A 432 31.69 -10.84 -13.59
C ASN A 432 32.47 -11.30 -14.83
N LYS A 433 33.40 -12.23 -14.68
CA LYS A 433 34.09 -12.90 -15.79
C LYS A 433 33.21 -14.04 -16.30
N VAL A 434 32.57 -13.83 -17.44
CA VAL A 434 31.73 -14.84 -18.09
C VAL A 434 32.53 -15.52 -19.20
N PRO A 435 32.52 -16.86 -19.34
CA PRO A 435 33.18 -17.54 -20.44
C PRO A 435 32.60 -17.09 -21.79
N ALA A 436 33.46 -16.64 -22.70
CA ALA A 436 33.10 -16.21 -24.06
C ALA A 436 33.79 -17.09 -25.14
N GLY A 437 34.33 -18.24 -24.75
CA GLY A 437 35.01 -19.21 -25.60
C GLY A 437 36.00 -20.09 -24.82
N PHE A 438 36.68 -21.02 -25.51
CA PHE A 438 37.55 -22.03 -24.88
C PHE A 438 38.78 -21.45 -24.14
N LEU A 439 39.14 -20.18 -24.41
CA LEU A 439 40.30 -19.48 -23.82
C LEU A 439 40.03 -17.98 -23.52
N PHE A 440 38.79 -17.51 -23.63
CA PHE A 440 38.45 -16.09 -23.49
C PHE A 440 37.33 -15.87 -22.48
N TYR A 441 37.49 -14.85 -21.65
CA TYR A 441 36.46 -14.37 -20.73
C TYR A 441 36.04 -12.96 -21.14
N GLN A 442 34.74 -12.70 -21.09
CA GLN A 442 34.18 -11.36 -21.22
C GLN A 442 33.81 -10.83 -19.84
N ILE A 443 34.09 -9.55 -19.59
CA ILE A 443 33.64 -8.89 -18.36
C ILE A 443 32.23 -8.37 -18.59
N ASN A 444 31.27 -8.95 -17.88
CA ASN A 444 29.92 -8.40 -17.78
C ASN A 444 29.84 -7.45 -16.58
N VAL A 445 29.30 -6.25 -16.80
CA VAL A 445 29.20 -5.19 -15.81
C VAL A 445 27.73 -4.94 -15.50
N ASN A 446 27.31 -5.23 -14.28
CA ASN A 446 25.96 -5.01 -13.80
C ASN A 446 25.96 -3.94 -12.70
N ASN A 447 25.06 -2.97 -12.79
CA ASN A 447 24.89 -1.94 -11.78
C ASN A 447 23.65 -2.23 -10.94
N HIS A 448 23.81 -2.18 -9.63
CA HIS A 448 22.75 -2.38 -8.65
C HIS A 448 22.71 -1.17 -7.72
N PHE A 449 21.53 -0.71 -7.34
CA PHE A 449 21.46 0.27 -6.26
C PHE A 449 21.92 -0.37 -4.96
N ALA A 450 22.72 0.37 -4.20
CA ALA A 450 23.10 -0.05 -2.86
C ALA A 450 21.86 -0.05 -1.96
N PRO A 451 21.75 -1.00 -1.04
CA PRO A 451 20.68 -1.03 -0.04
C PRO A 451 20.56 0.28 0.72
N PHE A 452 19.37 0.54 1.25
CA PHE A 452 19.15 1.73 2.07
C PHE A 452 20.04 1.73 3.33
N GLY A 453 20.59 2.89 3.68
CA GLY A 453 21.50 3.04 4.83
C GLY A 453 22.92 2.53 4.61
N TYR A 454 23.22 1.96 3.44
CA TYR A 454 24.53 1.39 3.12
C TYR A 454 25.65 2.42 3.20
N PRO A 455 26.82 2.11 3.81
CA PRO A 455 27.94 3.05 3.89
C PRO A 455 28.46 3.41 2.49
N CYS A 456 28.52 4.69 2.18
CA CYS A 456 28.94 5.16 0.85
C CYS A 456 30.05 6.21 0.87
N GLY A 457 30.45 6.65 2.06
CA GLY A 457 31.56 7.57 2.28
C GLY A 457 32.22 7.35 3.65
N ASN A 458 33.29 8.10 3.92
CA ASN A 458 34.16 7.85 5.08
C ASN A 458 33.70 8.60 6.35
N ASN A 459 32.79 9.56 6.21
CA ASN A 459 32.38 10.47 7.29
C ASN A 459 30.92 10.24 7.71
N GLY A 460 30.54 8.97 7.91
CA GLY A 460 29.16 8.60 8.31
C GLY A 460 28.13 8.70 7.18
N GLU A 461 28.57 8.96 5.94
CA GLU A 461 27.69 9.08 4.79
C GLU A 461 27.08 7.73 4.40
N ARG A 462 25.78 7.74 4.15
CA ARG A 462 24.99 6.55 3.87
C ARG A 462 24.10 6.75 2.66
N CYS A 463 23.72 5.64 2.06
CA CYS A 463 22.82 5.61 0.93
C CYS A 463 21.39 5.94 1.34
N TRP A 464 20.92 7.08 0.86
CA TRP A 464 19.63 7.64 1.16
C TRP A 464 18.91 7.96 -0.15
N PHE A 465 17.94 7.13 -0.52
CA PHE A 465 17.20 7.25 -1.79
C PHE A 465 18.12 7.42 -3.01
N GLY A 466 19.15 6.58 -3.12
CA GLY A 466 20.10 6.59 -4.24
C GLY A 466 21.12 7.73 -4.21
N LYS A 467 21.23 8.48 -3.11
CA LYS A 467 22.27 9.50 -2.91
C LYS A 467 23.14 9.17 -1.72
N CYS A 468 24.44 9.44 -1.84
CA CYS A 468 25.36 9.34 -0.72
C CYS A 468 25.38 10.65 0.04
N ILE A 469 24.81 10.67 1.26
CA ILE A 469 24.73 11.88 2.09
C ILE A 469 25.01 11.55 3.55
N ASN A 470 25.56 12.51 4.30
CA ASN A 470 25.59 12.41 5.76
C ASN A 470 24.15 12.56 6.28
N ILE A 471 23.71 11.56 7.06
CA ILE A 471 22.36 11.51 7.61
C ILE A 471 22.31 11.84 9.11
N ASP A 472 23.44 12.19 9.73
CA ASP A 472 23.53 12.45 11.18
C ASP A 472 22.69 13.67 11.59
N ASP A 473 22.58 14.69 10.72
CA ASP A 473 21.73 15.87 10.92
C ASP A 473 20.25 15.66 10.50
N LYS A 474 19.96 14.55 9.81
CA LYS A 474 18.60 14.13 9.45
C LYS A 474 17.97 13.22 10.51
N VAL A 475 18.65 13.08 11.64
CA VAL A 475 18.41 12.06 12.66
C VAL A 475 18.47 12.75 14.03
N SER A 476 17.45 12.59 14.87
CA SER A 476 17.52 13.11 16.24
C SER A 476 18.58 12.34 17.05
N LYS A 477 19.41 13.10 17.79
CA LYS A 477 20.29 12.55 18.81
C LYS A 477 19.44 12.14 20.01
N GLN A 478 19.39 10.85 20.34
CA GLN A 478 19.00 10.47 21.69
C GLN A 478 20.18 10.76 22.64
N PRO A 479 19.91 11.19 23.89
CA PRO A 479 20.95 11.42 24.88
C PRO A 479 21.62 10.09 25.22
N HIS A 480 22.95 10.09 25.24
CA HIS A 480 23.73 9.01 25.82
C HIS A 480 23.28 8.80 27.27
N ALA A 481 22.72 7.62 27.58
CA ALA A 481 22.66 7.14 28.96
C ALA A 481 24.11 6.83 29.37
N GLY A 482 24.70 7.73 30.15
CA GLY A 482 25.98 7.52 30.78
C GLY A 482 25.89 6.48 31.89
N LYS A 483 26.80 5.49 31.81
CA LYS A 483 27.33 4.56 32.81
C LYS A 483 26.38 3.94 33.84
#